data_AF-A0A3B8CM73-F1
#
_entry.id   AF-A0A3B8CM73-F1
#
_cell.length_a   1.000
_cell.length_b   1.000
_cell.length_c   1.000
_cell.angle_alpha   90.00
_cell.angle_beta   90.00
_cell.angle_gamma   90.00
#
_symmetry.space_group_name_H-M   'P 1'
#
loop_
_entity.id
_entity.type
_entity.pdbx_description
1 polymer ?
#
loop_
_entity_poly.entity_id
_entity_poly.type
_entity_poly.pdbx_seq_one_letter_code
_entity_poly.pdbx_strand_id
1 'polypeptide(L)' 'MAVPKKRNSKSKKRIRKGIWKKKALKKAYLCLKKIRN' A
#
# COMPACT_ATOMS: atom_id res chain seq x y z
N MET A 1 -18.11 -18.94 3.36
CA MET A 1 -17.33 -17.70 3.10
C MET A 1 -18.26 -16.51 3.21
N ALA A 2 -17.94 -15.50 4.01
CA ALA A 2 -18.77 -14.30 4.08
C ALA A 2 -18.67 -13.51 2.76
N VAL A 3 -19.81 -13.25 2.12
CA VAL A 3 -19.89 -12.47 0.87
C VAL A 3 -20.16 -11.00 1.20
N PRO A 4 -19.45 -10.05 0.60
CA PRO A 4 -19.68 -8.63 0.89
C PRO A 4 -21.06 -8.18 0.42
N LYS A 5 -21.83 -7.56 1.33
CA LYS A 5 -23.18 -7.07 1.05
C LYS A 5 -23.22 -5.91 0.04
N LYS A 6 -22.17 -5.09 -0.02
CA LYS A 6 -22.06 -3.92 -0.90
C LYS A 6 -20.65 -3.78 -1.47
N ARG A 7 -20.55 -3.16 -2.64
CA ARG A 7 -19.26 -2.83 -3.26
C ARG A 7 -18.56 -1.73 -2.47
N ASN A 8 -17.25 -1.86 -2.29
CA ASN A 8 -16.43 -0.80 -1.73
C ASN A 8 -16.38 0.42 -2.67
N SER A 9 -16.47 1.62 -2.08
CA SER A 9 -16.31 2.86 -2.84
C SER A 9 -14.91 2.96 -3.45
N LYS A 10 -14.80 3.71 -4.56
CA LYS A 10 -13.53 3.94 -5.25
C LYS A 10 -12.48 4.54 -4.31
N SER A 11 -12.88 5.47 -3.45
CA SER A 11 -12.00 6.10 -2.45
C SER A 11 -11.41 5.08 -1.47
N LYS A 12 -12.24 4.25 -0.83
CA LYS A 12 -11.78 3.19 0.10
C LYS A 12 -10.84 2.19 -0.57
N LYS A 13 -11.07 1.85 -1.85
CA LYS A 13 -10.17 1.00 -2.64
C LYS A 13 -8.80 1.67 -2.86
N ARG A 14 -8.78 2.96 -3.23
CA ARG A 14 -7.53 3.72 -3.47
C ARG A 14 -6.69 3.82 -2.20
N ILE A 15 -7.29 4.13 -1.06
CA ILE A 15 -6.60 4.22 0.24
C ILE A 15 -5.91 2.88 0.55
N ARG A 16 -6.63 1.76 0.44
CA ARG A 16 -6.08 0.43 0.73
C ARG A 16 -4.89 0.08 -0.17
N LYS A 17 -4.97 0.41 -1.48
CA LYS A 17 -3.86 0.22 -2.42
C LYS A 17 -2.69 1.19 -2.15
N GLY A 18 -2.97 2.41 -1.70
CA GLY A 18 -1.95 3.39 -1.31
C GLY A 18 -1.10 2.93 -0.13
N ILE A 19 -1.71 2.34 0.90
CA ILE A 19 -0.99 1.75 2.05
C ILE A 19 -0.01 0.68 1.57
N TRP A 20 -0.43 -0.17 0.63
CA TRP A 20 0.44 -1.21 0.06
C TRP A 20 1.63 -0.62 -0.70
N LYS A 21 1.39 0.41 -1.54
CA LYS A 21 2.46 1.14 -2.24
C LYS A 21 3.44 1.83 -1.28
N LYS A 22 2.95 2.41 -0.18
CA LYS A 22 3.78 3.08 0.83
C LYS A 22 4.79 2.12 1.47
N LYS A 23 4.41 0.86 1.71
CA LYS A 23 5.34 -0.17 2.22
C LYS A 23 6.48 -0.47 1.25
N ALA A 24 6.18 -0.54 -0.06
CA ALA A 24 7.21 -0.74 -1.09
C ALA A 24 8.20 0.43 -1.15
N LEU A 25 7.69 1.68 -1.10
CA LEU A 25 8.53 2.88 -1.08
C LEU A 25 9.45 2.92 0.14
N LYS A 26 8.95 2.54 1.34
CA LYS A 26 9.78 2.48 2.55
C LYS A 26 10.97 1.52 2.38
N LYS A 27 10.76 0.35 1.75
CA LYS A 27 11.85 -0.59 1.47
C LYS A 27 12.88 -0.02 0.49
N ALA A 28 12.41 0.59 -0.60
CA ALA A 28 13.31 1.22 -1.59
C ALA A 28 14.16 2.32 -0.95
N TYR A 29 13.56 3.18 -0.12
CA TYR A 29 14.26 4.22 0.62
C TYR A 29 15.35 3.66 1.54
N LEU A 30 15.03 2.61 2.32
CA LEU A 30 16.00 1.98 3.21
C LEU A 30 17.16 1.32 2.45
N CYS A 31 16.88 0.71 1.29
CA CYS A 31 17.91 0.13 0.42
C CYS A 31 18.86 1.21 -0.12
N LEU A 32 18.30 2.31 -0.63
CA LEU A 32 19.10 3.43 -1.14
C LEU A 32 19.94 4.09 -0.04
N LYS A 33 19.39 4.24 1.17
CA LYS A 33 20.14 4.73 2.34
C LYS A 33 21.30 3.82 2.72
N LYS A 34 21.14 2.49 2.62
CA LYS A 34 22.19 1.50 2.92
C LYS A 34 23.33 1.52 1.88
N ILE A 35 23.04 1.88 0.63
CA ILE A 35 24.06 2.01 -0.43
C ILE A 35 24.83 3.32 -0.28
N ARG A 36 24.16 4.39 0.18
CA ARG A 36 24.76 5.73 0.29
C ARG A 36 25.68 5.90 1.50
N ASN A 37 25.44 5.15 2.58
CA ASN A 37 26.28 5.09 3.78
C ASN A 37 27.31 3.97 3.64
#